data_AF-A0A2P5D6J0-F1
#
_entry.id   AF-A0A2P5D6J0-F1
#
_cell.length_a   1.000
_cell.length_b   1.000
_cell.length_c   1.000
_cell.angle_alpha   90.00
_cell.angle_beta   90.00
_cell.angle_gamma   90.00
#
_symmetry.space_group_name_H-M   'P 1'
#
loop_
_entity.id
_entity.type
_entity.pdbx_description
1 polymer ?
#
loop_
_entity_poly.entity_id
_entity_poly.type
_entity_poly.pdbx_seq_one_letter_code
_entity_poly.pdbx_strand_id
1 'polypeptide(L)'
;MSIIGFPFFESQAQRIAQLLSGKRTLPSWDDMMQSIKEFYHSKDLAGISKKYTHFADFEALQRPHFTQMHADQPQVVAPQSL
;
A
#
# COMPACT_ATOMS: atom_id res chain seq x y z
N MET A 1 -16.17 4.55 18.94
CA MET A 1 -16.33 4.67 17.47
C MET A 1 -15.23 5.61 16.98
N SER A 2 -14.08 5.09 16.56
CA SER A 2 -12.97 5.93 16.09
C SER A 2 -12.96 5.94 14.56
N ILE A 3 -13.01 7.12 13.95
CA ILE A 3 -13.15 7.32 12.50
C ILE A 3 -11.76 7.18 11.87
N ILE A 4 -11.49 6.02 11.28
CA ILE A 4 -10.24 5.72 10.54
C ILE A 4 -10.38 6.18 9.08
N GLY A 5 -10.94 7.38 8.91
CA GLY A 5 -11.13 7.95 7.58
C GLY A 5 -9.86 8.63 7.12
N PHE A 6 -9.50 9.71 7.82
CA PHE A 6 -8.69 10.73 7.19
C PHE A 6 -7.25 10.27 6.86
N PRO A 7 -6.45 9.70 7.78
CA PRO A 7 -5.04 9.36 7.46
C PRO A 7 -4.89 8.22 6.45
N PHE A 8 -5.80 7.23 6.48
CA PHE A 8 -5.77 6.11 5.52
C PHE A 8 -6.19 6.56 4.12
N PHE A 9 -7.23 7.38 3.99
CA PHE A 9 -7.62 7.93 2.69
C PHE A 9 -6.61 8.95 2.18
N GLU A 10 -6.05 9.78 3.04
CA GLU A 10 -5.01 10.75 2.69
C GLU A 10 -3.76 10.07 2.17
N SER A 11 -3.24 9.04 2.86
CA SER A 11 -2.05 8.31 2.39
C SER A 11 -2.28 7.59 1.06
N GLN A 12 -3.47 7.04 0.83
CA GLN A 12 -3.83 6.48 -0.48
C GLN A 12 -3.92 7.56 -1.56
N ALA A 13 -4.59 8.67 -1.27
CA ALA A 13 -4.73 9.79 -2.21
C ALA A 13 -3.38 10.38 -2.60
N GLN A 14 -2.48 10.60 -1.64
CA GLN A 14 -1.12 11.08 -1.90
C GLN A 14 -0.34 10.10 -2.80
N ARG A 15 -0.44 8.79 -2.56
CA ARG A 15 0.23 7.77 -3.40
C ARG A 15 -0.28 7.76 -4.84
N ILE A 16 -1.61 7.86 -5.02
CA ILE A 16 -2.21 7.93 -6.35
C ILE A 16 -1.79 9.23 -7.05
N ALA A 17 -1.79 10.37 -6.34
CA ALA A 17 -1.35 11.65 -6.91
C ALA A 17 0.14 11.63 -7.31
N GLN A 18 1.01 11.01 -6.52
CA GLN A 18 2.43 10.83 -6.87
C GLN A 18 2.61 9.96 -8.12
N LEU A 19 1.83 8.88 -8.23
CA LEU A 19 1.83 8.02 -9.41
C LEU A 19 1.39 8.78 -10.67
N LEU A 20 0.26 9.49 -10.59
CA LEU A 20 -0.29 10.22 -11.73
C LEU A 20 0.56 11.44 -12.13
N SER A 21 1.31 12.02 -11.19
CA SER A 21 2.27 13.11 -11.47
C SER A 21 3.63 12.61 -11.95
N GLY A 22 3.83 11.30 -12.13
CA GLY A 22 5.09 10.71 -12.56
C GLY A 22 6.22 10.77 -11.53
N LYS A 23 5.93 11.24 -10.30
CA LYS A 23 6.90 11.27 -9.19
C LYS A 23 7.21 9.88 -8.64
N ARG A 24 6.33 8.92 -8.92
CA ARG A 24 6.46 7.52 -8.56
C ARG A 24 6.01 6.65 -9.73
N THR A 25 6.67 5.52 -9.93
CA THR A 25 6.27 4.50 -10.92
C THR A 25 5.60 3.32 -10.21
N LEU A 26 4.69 2.64 -10.91
CA LEU A 26 4.23 1.34 -10.47
C LEU A 26 5.32 0.28 -10.71
N PRO A 27 5.35 -0.78 -9.90
CA PRO A 27 6.09 -2.00 -10.24
C PRO A 27 5.62 -2.57 -11.58
N SER A 28 6.36 -3.53 -12.11
CA SER A 28 5.91 -4.27 -13.30
C SER A 28 4.60 -5.02 -13.01
N TRP A 29 3.90 -5.41 -14.06
CA TRP A 29 2.67 -6.20 -13.92
C TRP A 29 2.92 -7.52 -13.20
N ASP A 30 4.02 -8.21 -13.53
CA ASP A 30 4.40 -9.48 -12.89
C ASP A 30 4.66 -9.29 -11.40
N ASP A 31 5.37 -8.24 -11.00
CA ASP A 31 5.67 -7.94 -9.59
C ASP A 31 4.39 -7.63 -8.80
N MET A 32 3.46 -6.86 -9.40
CA MET A 32 2.16 -6.59 -8.77
C MET A 32 1.35 -7.86 -8.59
N MET A 33 1.29 -8.70 -9.63
CA MET A 33 0.55 -9.96 -9.56
C MET A 33 1.16 -10.94 -8.56
N GLN A 34 2.49 -10.98 -8.47
CA GLN A 34 3.20 -11.79 -7.48
C GLN A 34 2.88 -11.31 -6.06
N SER A 35 2.93 -10.00 -5.82
CA SER A 35 2.57 -9.40 -4.52
C SER A 35 1.13 -9.73 -4.10
N ILE A 36 0.18 -9.72 -5.05
CA ILE A 36 -1.21 -10.10 -4.79
C ILE A 36 -1.32 -11.59 -4.42
N LYS A 37 -0.62 -12.48 -5.13
CA LYS A 37 -0.63 -13.92 -4.84
C LYS A 37 -0.08 -14.20 -3.44
N GLU A 38 1.04 -13.58 -3.09
CA GLU A 38 1.67 -13.71 -1.77
C GLU A 38 0.73 -13.22 -0.67
N PHE A 39 0.06 -12.09 -0.89
CA PHE A 39 -0.93 -11.58 0.04
C PHE A 39 -2.08 -12.57 0.28
N TYR A 40 -2.70 -13.11 -0.79
CA TYR A 40 -3.76 -14.11 -0.63
C TYR A 40 -3.25 -15.40 0.02
N HIS A 41 -2.06 -15.86 -0.35
CA HIS A 41 -1.44 -17.03 0.27
C HIS A 41 -1.23 -16.83 1.78
N SER A 42 -0.78 -15.65 2.21
CA SER A 42 -0.62 -15.32 3.63
C SER A 42 -1.96 -15.36 4.39
N LYS A 43 -3.04 -14.89 3.77
CA LYS A 43 -4.39 -14.90 4.34
C LYS A 43 -4.94 -16.33 4.44
N ASP A 44 -4.70 -17.15 3.42
CA ASP A 44 -5.09 -18.56 3.40
C ASP A 44 -4.37 -19.35 4.51
N LEU A 45 -3.05 -19.14 4.67
CA LEU A 45 -2.27 -19.73 5.77
C LEU A 45 -2.77 -19.27 7.16
N ALA A 46 -3.24 -18.03 7.28
CA ALA A 46 -3.83 -17.50 8.50
C ALA A 46 -5.30 -17.93 8.71
N GLY A 47 -5.87 -18.74 7.81
CA GLY A 47 -7.28 -19.17 7.89
C GLY A 47 -8.29 -18.02 7.71
N ILE A 48 -7.88 -16.89 7.13
CA ILE A 48 -8.72 -15.72 6.97
C ILE A 48 -9.63 -15.89 5.75
N SER A 49 -10.94 -15.89 5.98
CA SER A 49 -11.92 -15.95 4.89
C SER A 49 -11.77 -14.78 3.92
N LYS A 50 -11.95 -15.05 2.62
CA LYS A 50 -11.86 -14.04 1.53
C LYS A 50 -12.77 -12.82 1.73
N LYS A 51 -13.87 -12.93 2.47
CA LYS A 51 -14.74 -11.79 2.80
C LYS A 51 -14.05 -10.73 3.68
N TYR A 52 -12.95 -11.10 4.36
CA TYR A 52 -12.12 -10.20 5.18
C TYR A 52 -10.81 -9.80 4.50
N THR A 53 -10.68 -10.03 3.19
CA THR A 53 -9.49 -9.66 2.41
C THR A 53 -9.16 -8.17 2.56
N HIS A 54 -10.19 -7.32 2.47
CA HIS A 54 -10.06 -5.86 2.57
C HIS A 54 -10.26 -5.33 3.99
N PHE A 55 -10.40 -6.21 4.99
CA PHE A 55 -10.46 -5.77 6.37
C PHE A 55 -9.06 -5.33 6.80
N ALA A 56 -8.88 -4.02 7.00
CA ALA A 56 -7.65 -3.46 7.50
C ALA A 56 -7.69 -3.44 9.04
N ASP A 57 -6.62 -3.90 9.68
CA ASP A 57 -6.50 -3.85 11.13
C ASP A 57 -6.39 -2.38 11.58
N PHE A 58 -7.45 -1.91 12.21
CA PHE A 58 -7.64 -0.53 12.64
C PHE A 58 -6.58 -0.06 13.65
N GLU A 59 -6.09 -0.94 14.52
CA GLU A 59 -5.03 -0.62 15.46
C GLU A 59 -3.66 -0.56 14.77
N ALA A 60 -3.45 -1.38 13.73
CA ALA A 60 -2.22 -1.34 12.93
C ALA A 60 -2.13 -0.06 12.05
N LEU A 61 -3.26 0.40 11.51
CA LEU A 61 -3.33 1.60 10.67
C LEU A 61 -3.09 2.91 11.44
N GLN A 62 -3.37 2.93 12.76
CA GLN A 62 -3.19 4.12 13.60
C GLN A 62 -1.76 4.23 14.17
N ARG A 63 -0.92 3.19 14.01
CA ARG A 63 0.48 3.22 14.47
C ARG A 63 1.28 4.21 13.61
N PRO A 64 2.13 5.08 14.21
CA PRO A 64 2.97 6.03 13.47
C PRO A 64 3.91 5.34 12.45
N HIS A 65 4.21 4.07 12.65
CA HIS A 65 4.97 3.23 11.71
C HIS A 65 4.25 3.05 10.36
N PHE A 66 2.91 3.02 10.31
CA PHE A 66 2.17 2.93 9.05
C PHE A 66 2.36 4.19 8.21
N THR A 67 2.25 5.36 8.83
CA THR A 67 2.49 6.65 8.16
C THR A 67 3.94 6.79 7.71
N GLN A 68 4.91 6.35 8.53
CA GLN A 68 6.34 6.42 8.21
C GLN A 68 6.74 5.50 7.05
N MET A 69 6.29 4.23 7.05
CA MET A 69 6.54 3.28 5.94
C MET A 69 5.96 3.75 4.61
N HIS A 70 4.88 4.52 4.67
CA HIS A 70 4.23 5.09 3.49
C HIS A 70 4.85 6.42 3.03
N ALA A 71 5.51 7.15 3.93
CA ALA A 71 6.23 8.40 3.65
C ALA A 71 7.68 8.19 3.17
N ASP A 72 8.40 7.18 3.69
CA ASP A 72 9.84 6.99 3.48
C ASP A 72 10.21 5.97 2.38
N GLN A 73 9.23 5.46 1.61
CA GLN A 73 9.56 4.51 0.55
C GLN A 73 10.40 5.23 -0.53
N PRO A 74 11.65 4.82 -0.79
CA PRO A 74 12.55 5.56 -1.67
C PRO A 74 11.92 5.67 -3.05
N GLN A 75 11.81 6.90 -3.53
CA GLN A 75 11.44 7.16 -4.92
C GLN A 75 12.55 6.57 -5.77
N VAL A 76 12.27 5.53 -6.55
CA VAL A 76 13.18 5.08 -7.58
C VAL A 76 13.26 6.20 -8.61
N VAL A 77 14.26 7.06 -8.48
CA VAL A 77 14.57 8.08 -9.48
C VAL A 77 15.00 7.33 -10.74
N ALA A 78 14.17 7.39 -11.79
CA ALA A 78 14.57 6.87 -13.09
C ALA A 78 15.87 7.57 -13.53
N PRO A 79 16.85 6.85 -14.08
CA PRO A 79 18.05 7.48 -14.60
C PRO A 79 17.63 8.48 -15.69
N GLN A 80 18.10 9.72 -15.58
CA GLN A 80 17.90 10.72 -16.61
C GLN A 80 18.59 10.21 -17.89
N SER A 81 17.80 9.87 -18.91
CA SER A 81 18.34 9.64 -20.24
C SER A 81 18.89 10.95 -20.78
N LEU A 82 20.17 10.93 -21.14
CA LEU A 82 20.90 11.96 -21.90
C LEU A 82 20.35 12.10 -23.32
#